data_AF-A0A922ILN2-F1
#
_entry.id   AF-A0A922ILN2-F1
#
_cell.length_a   1.000
_cell.length_b   1.000
_cell.length_c   1.000
_cell.angle_alpha   90.00
_cell.angle_beta   90.00
_cell.angle_gamma   90.00
#
_symmetry.space_group_name_H-M   'P 1'
#
loop_
_entity.id
_entity.type
_entity.pdbx_description
1 polymer ?
#
loop_
_entity_poly.entity_id
_entity_poly.type
_entity_poly.pdbx_seq_one_letter_code
_entity_poly.pdbx_strand_id
1 'polypeptide(L)'
;MAGVTGVKTVMSRLTLAFFTDSGWWDVDYSLAEAWYYGKNLGCSFVMESCYAYMMRMKQAGKSTEPYCDEPDTLKCYHQKAFGICAVGRFTQSLPPNEQYFKDPSQGGSSVLTDRCPMIQPMRSFFNEPIVTYCDHQLNIPVAQKGNMFAQDFGNHSLCIMHKGAWRAQMNGRATNDPRVKATCHQYSCSGGLQVIINGKPFPCNSGVATVQTNQIQGQIVCPDPNTVCRNRRRSIKQ
;
A
#
# COMPACT_ATOMS: atom_id res chain seq x y z
N MET A 1 17.89 -1.91 -9.15
CA MET A 1 17.59 -0.68 -9.92
C MET A 1 16.34 -0.94 -10.76
N ALA A 2 15.32 -0.06 -10.68
CA ALA A 2 14.10 -0.20 -11.49
C ALA A 2 14.19 0.67 -12.76
N GLY A 3 13.50 0.30 -13.83
CA GLY A 3 13.52 1.03 -15.11
C GLY A 3 12.80 2.38 -15.10
N VAL A 4 12.07 2.70 -14.03
CA VAL A 4 11.41 4.00 -13.79
C VAL A 4 11.56 4.40 -12.34
N THR A 5 11.60 5.71 -12.08
CA THR A 5 11.61 6.25 -10.72
C THR A 5 10.20 6.27 -10.15
N GLY A 6 10.00 5.54 -9.05
CA GLY A 6 8.76 5.59 -8.28
C GLY A 6 8.66 6.86 -7.44
N VAL A 7 7.55 6.97 -6.69
CA VAL A 7 7.37 8.03 -5.68
C VAL A 7 8.41 7.94 -4.56
N LYS A 8 8.76 6.71 -4.16
CA LYS A 8 9.83 6.40 -3.21
C LYS A 8 10.81 5.45 -3.90
N THR A 9 12.07 5.84 -3.97
CA THR A 9 13.18 5.00 -4.44
C THR A 9 13.97 4.52 -3.25
N VAL A 10 14.50 3.29 -3.32
CA VAL A 10 15.28 2.72 -2.22
C VAL A 10 16.51 2.00 -2.76
N MET A 11 17.61 2.06 -2.01
CA MET A 11 18.81 1.29 -2.28
C MET A 11 18.69 -0.11 -1.67
N SER A 12 18.13 -1.05 -2.43
CA SER A 12 17.86 -2.41 -1.93
C SER A 12 19.09 -3.33 -1.96
N ARG A 13 19.01 -4.42 -1.18
CA ARG A 13 20.00 -5.51 -1.22
C ARG A 13 20.20 -6.10 -2.63
N LEU A 14 19.18 -6.08 -3.49
CA LEU A 14 19.30 -6.54 -4.88
C LEU A 14 20.21 -5.63 -5.71
N THR A 15 20.10 -4.31 -5.54
CA THR A 15 20.99 -3.36 -6.21
C THR A 15 22.42 -3.47 -5.68
N LEU A 16 22.58 -3.61 -4.36
CA LEU A 16 23.89 -3.76 -3.73
C LEU A 16 24.59 -5.07 -4.14
N ALA A 17 23.83 -6.16 -4.31
CA ALA A 17 24.33 -7.42 -4.86
C ALA A 17 24.91 -7.26 -6.25
N PHE A 18 24.22 -6.55 -7.14
CA PHE A 18 24.76 -6.25 -8.47
C PHE A 18 26.12 -5.53 -8.41
N PHE A 19 26.30 -4.57 -7.48
CA PHE A 19 27.59 -3.87 -7.32
C PHE A 19 28.69 -4.75 -6.73
N THR A 20 28.32 -5.71 -5.87
CA THR A 20 29.28 -6.70 -5.35
C THR A 20 29.75 -7.61 -6.49
N ASP A 21 28.80 -8.14 -7.27
CA ASP A 21 29.06 -9.09 -8.35
C ASP A 21 29.80 -8.44 -9.54
N SER A 22 29.71 -7.12 -9.69
CA SER A 22 30.48 -6.39 -10.71
C SER A 22 31.99 -6.37 -10.42
N GLY A 23 32.40 -6.64 -9.18
CA GLY A 23 33.82 -6.63 -8.76
C GLY A 23 34.47 -5.26 -8.71
N TRP A 24 33.69 -4.17 -8.84
CA TRP A 24 34.20 -2.79 -8.84
C TRP A 24 34.12 -2.12 -7.47
N TRP A 25 33.31 -2.66 -6.56
CA TRP A 25 32.97 -2.01 -5.30
C TRP A 25 33.06 -2.99 -4.13
N ASP A 26 33.59 -2.52 -3.01
CA ASP A 26 33.37 -3.16 -1.71
C ASP A 26 32.09 -2.56 -1.10
N VAL A 27 31.05 -3.40 -0.93
CA VAL A 27 29.68 -2.93 -0.70
C VAL A 27 29.26 -3.19 0.74
N ASP A 28 28.93 -2.12 1.46
CA ASP A 28 28.31 -2.22 2.78
C ASP A 28 26.79 -2.46 2.67
N TYR A 29 26.38 -3.70 2.93
CA TYR A 29 24.97 -4.10 2.94
C TYR A 29 24.18 -3.57 4.16
N SER A 30 24.83 -2.96 5.15
CA SER A 30 24.14 -2.34 6.29
C SER A 30 23.29 -1.14 5.88
N LEU A 31 23.69 -0.48 4.78
CA LEU A 31 22.98 0.65 4.18
C LEU A 31 21.76 0.23 3.34
N ALA A 32 21.52 -1.08 3.19
CA ALA A 32 20.45 -1.58 2.36
C ALA A 32 19.07 -1.24 2.96
N GLU A 33 18.28 -0.53 2.18
CA GLU A 33 16.90 -0.23 2.52
C GLU A 33 15.98 -1.42 2.22
N ALA A 34 14.85 -1.47 2.95
CA ALA A 34 13.88 -2.54 2.80
C ALA A 34 13.13 -2.43 1.46
N TRP A 35 13.31 -3.44 0.61
CA TRP A 35 12.52 -3.64 -0.61
C TRP A 35 11.41 -4.66 -0.36
N TYR A 36 10.16 -4.23 -0.52
CA TYR A 36 8.98 -5.05 -0.19
C TYR A 36 8.36 -5.73 -1.42
N TYR A 37 8.53 -5.17 -2.62
CA TYR A 37 7.99 -5.75 -3.84
C TYR A 37 8.58 -7.16 -4.08
N GLY A 38 7.72 -8.17 -4.16
CA GLY A 38 8.11 -9.57 -4.31
C GLY A 38 8.60 -10.28 -3.03
N LYS A 39 8.74 -9.56 -1.91
CA LYS A 39 9.30 -10.13 -0.68
C LYS A 39 8.39 -11.21 -0.11
N ASN A 40 8.93 -12.42 0.04
CA ASN A 40 8.24 -13.59 0.59
C ASN A 40 6.98 -14.02 -0.20
N LEU A 41 6.84 -13.62 -1.47
CA LEU A 41 5.69 -14.01 -2.30
C LEU A 41 5.88 -15.37 -3.00
N GLY A 42 7.11 -15.92 -2.96
CA GLY A 42 7.43 -17.26 -3.42
C GLY A 42 7.58 -17.38 -4.95
N CYS A 43 7.86 -18.60 -5.42
CA CYS A 43 8.18 -18.86 -6.82
C CYS A 43 7.03 -18.50 -7.78
N SER A 44 5.78 -18.72 -7.38
CA SER A 44 4.61 -18.41 -8.23
C SER A 44 4.56 -16.94 -8.64
N PHE A 45 5.01 -16.03 -7.77
CA PHE A 45 5.08 -14.60 -8.09
C PHE A 45 6.10 -14.27 -9.19
N VAL A 46 7.21 -15.01 -9.23
CA VAL A 46 8.33 -14.75 -10.16
C VAL A 46 8.16 -15.53 -11.47
N MET A 47 7.60 -16.73 -11.39
CA MET A 47 7.59 -17.70 -12.48
C MET A 47 6.26 -17.74 -13.25
N GLU A 48 5.14 -17.36 -12.61
CA GLU A 48 3.83 -17.34 -13.25
C GLU A 48 3.44 -15.91 -13.65
N SER A 49 2.39 -15.76 -14.47
CA SER A 49 1.85 -14.43 -14.78
C SER A 49 1.24 -13.77 -13.53
N CYS A 50 1.22 -12.44 -13.49
CA CYS A 50 0.56 -11.71 -12.40
C CYS A 50 -0.92 -12.08 -12.25
N TYR A 51 -1.60 -12.45 -13.34
CA TYR A 51 -2.96 -12.99 -13.28
C TYR A 51 -3.03 -14.31 -12.53
N ALA A 52 -2.19 -15.28 -12.89
CA ALA A 52 -2.15 -16.60 -12.23
C ALA A 52 -1.84 -16.45 -10.73
N TYR A 53 -0.85 -15.61 -10.39
CA TYR A 53 -0.55 -15.26 -9.01
C TYR A 53 -1.76 -14.65 -8.28
N MET A 54 -2.42 -13.65 -8.87
CA MET A 54 -3.60 -13.01 -8.26
C MET A 54 -4.73 -14.01 -8.02
N MET A 55 -5.01 -14.88 -8.99
CA MET A 55 -6.04 -15.92 -8.88
C MET A 55 -5.73 -16.87 -7.73
N ARG A 56 -4.49 -17.33 -7.62
CA ARG A 56 -4.03 -18.18 -6.52
C ARG A 56 -4.15 -17.50 -5.16
N MET A 57 -3.78 -16.22 -5.06
CA MET A 57 -3.93 -15.46 -3.81
C MET A 57 -5.39 -15.29 -3.41
N LYS A 58 -6.28 -14.97 -4.35
CA LYS A 58 -7.73 -14.86 -4.09
C LYS A 58 -8.33 -16.17 -3.62
N GLN A 59 -8.00 -17.28 -4.28
CA GLN A 59 -8.46 -18.62 -3.87
C GLN A 59 -7.99 -18.97 -2.44
N ALA A 60 -6.80 -18.53 -2.06
CA ALA A 60 -6.27 -18.70 -0.71
C ALA A 60 -6.78 -17.65 0.31
N GLY A 61 -7.64 -16.71 -0.10
CA GLY A 61 -8.09 -15.60 0.75
C GLY A 61 -6.96 -14.65 1.18
N LYS A 62 -5.89 -14.55 0.40
CA LYS A 62 -4.70 -13.73 0.67
C LYS A 62 -4.72 -12.45 -0.16
N SER A 63 -3.91 -11.46 0.26
CA SER A 63 -3.71 -10.22 -0.48
C SER A 63 -3.14 -10.52 -1.87
N THR A 64 -3.63 -9.80 -2.87
CA THR A 64 -3.11 -9.83 -4.25
C THR A 64 -1.94 -8.87 -4.45
N GLU A 65 -1.56 -8.10 -3.42
CA GLU A 65 -0.41 -7.20 -3.47
C GLU A 65 0.82 -7.92 -4.04
N PRO A 66 1.60 -7.23 -4.91
CA PRO A 66 1.51 -5.82 -5.29
C PRO A 66 0.46 -5.51 -6.39
N TYR A 67 -0.26 -6.51 -6.86
CA TYR A 67 -1.22 -6.38 -7.95
C TYR A 67 -2.64 -6.11 -7.45
N CYS A 68 -3.49 -5.65 -8.36
CA CYS A 68 -4.89 -5.37 -8.13
C CYS A 68 -5.70 -5.52 -9.41
N ASP A 69 -7.02 -5.55 -9.30
CA ASP A 69 -7.93 -5.84 -10.41
C ASP A 69 -9.20 -4.99 -10.40
N GLU A 70 -9.32 -4.06 -9.45
CA GLU A 70 -10.44 -3.13 -9.32
C GLU A 70 -9.96 -1.73 -9.72
N PRO A 71 -10.20 -1.29 -10.97
CA PRO A 71 -9.69 -0.02 -11.48
C PRO A 71 -10.02 1.16 -10.59
N ASP A 72 -9.09 2.12 -10.51
CA ASP A 72 -9.24 3.39 -9.78
C ASP A 72 -9.51 3.29 -8.28
N THR A 73 -9.50 2.09 -7.70
CA THR A 73 -9.64 1.90 -6.25
C THR A 73 -8.30 2.11 -5.55
N LEU A 74 -8.36 2.68 -4.34
CA LEU A 74 -7.20 2.91 -3.49
C LEU A 74 -6.99 1.72 -2.56
N LYS A 75 -5.89 1.01 -2.75
CA LYS A 75 -5.54 -0.19 -1.98
C LYS A 75 -4.21 0.00 -1.28
N CYS A 76 -4.01 -0.72 -0.18
CA CYS A 76 -2.72 -0.74 0.48
C CYS A 76 -1.63 -1.34 -0.41
N TYR A 77 -0.43 -0.82 -0.24
CA TYR A 77 0.81 -1.25 -0.89
C TYR A 77 1.86 -1.50 0.19
N HIS A 78 2.09 -2.79 0.48
CA HIS A 78 2.98 -3.33 1.49
C HIS A 78 2.75 -2.79 2.90
N GLN A 79 1.52 -2.41 3.24
CA GLN A 79 1.15 -1.73 4.50
C GLN A 79 1.90 -0.40 4.76
N LYS A 80 2.71 0.08 3.81
CA LYS A 80 3.57 1.28 3.93
C LYS A 80 3.05 2.47 3.13
N ALA A 81 2.24 2.20 2.11
CA ALA A 81 1.57 3.20 1.31
C ALA A 81 0.17 2.71 0.99
N PHE A 82 -0.66 3.59 0.46
CA PHE A 82 -1.76 3.18 -0.43
C PHE A 82 -1.48 3.69 -1.83
N GLY A 83 -2.19 3.16 -2.82
CA GLY A 83 -2.02 3.55 -4.20
C GLY A 83 -3.26 3.27 -5.02
N ILE A 84 -3.35 3.92 -6.17
CA ILE A 84 -4.42 3.66 -7.13
C ILE A 84 -4.15 2.34 -7.84
N CYS A 85 -5.21 1.56 -8.06
CA CYS A 85 -5.12 0.41 -8.93
C CYS A 85 -5.02 0.88 -10.39
N ALA A 86 -3.81 0.87 -10.93
CA ALA A 86 -3.49 1.45 -12.23
C ALA A 86 -3.85 0.52 -13.39
N VAL A 87 -5.15 0.30 -13.56
CA VAL A 87 -5.75 -0.45 -14.67
C VAL A 87 -6.39 0.53 -15.62
N GLY A 88 -6.03 0.43 -16.90
CA GLY A 88 -6.59 1.25 -17.96
C GLY A 88 -7.18 0.40 -19.07
N ARG A 89 -7.83 1.08 -20.02
CA ARG A 89 -8.28 0.49 -21.27
C ARG A 89 -7.51 1.12 -22.43
N PHE A 90 -7.01 0.27 -23.31
CA PHE A 90 -6.28 0.65 -24.52
C PHE A 90 -7.23 0.74 -25.71
N THR A 91 -6.84 1.49 -26.74
CA THR A 91 -7.63 1.61 -27.99
C THR A 91 -7.58 0.34 -28.83
N GLN A 92 -6.51 -0.45 -28.66
CA GLN A 92 -6.30 -1.74 -29.32
C GLN A 92 -6.19 -2.85 -28.28
N SER A 93 -6.36 -4.10 -28.73
CA SER A 93 -6.08 -5.26 -27.88
C SER A 93 -4.60 -5.31 -27.53
N LEU A 94 -4.30 -5.68 -26.28
CA LEU A 94 -2.94 -5.94 -25.83
C LEU A 94 -2.38 -7.21 -26.50
N PRO A 95 -1.04 -7.37 -26.57
CA PRO A 95 -0.43 -8.64 -26.95
C PRO A 95 -0.95 -9.81 -26.11
N PRO A 96 -1.12 -11.03 -26.66
CA PRO A 96 -1.69 -12.17 -25.92
C PRO A 96 -0.99 -12.50 -24.59
N ASN A 97 0.32 -12.28 -24.49
CA ASN A 97 1.11 -12.50 -23.26
C ASN A 97 0.91 -11.41 -22.18
N GLU A 98 0.24 -10.31 -22.52
CA GLU A 98 -0.06 -9.16 -21.65
C GLU A 98 -1.57 -9.03 -21.35
N GLN A 99 -2.40 -9.94 -21.85
CA GLN A 99 -3.85 -9.97 -21.61
C GLN A 99 -4.17 -10.72 -20.31
N TYR A 100 -4.42 -9.95 -19.24
CA TYR A 100 -4.72 -10.49 -17.90
C TYR A 100 -6.18 -10.35 -17.47
N PHE A 101 -6.99 -9.68 -18.27
CA PHE A 101 -8.40 -9.43 -18.01
C PHE A 101 -9.27 -10.10 -19.06
N LYS A 102 -10.57 -10.22 -18.78
CA LYS A 102 -11.54 -10.76 -19.76
C LYS A 102 -11.61 -9.90 -21.02
N ASP A 103 -11.46 -8.58 -20.87
CA ASP A 103 -11.35 -7.66 -21.99
C ASP A 103 -9.88 -7.60 -22.45
N PRO A 104 -9.56 -7.98 -23.71
CA PRO A 104 -8.20 -7.99 -24.22
C PRO A 104 -7.58 -6.59 -24.35
N SER A 105 -8.40 -5.53 -24.26
CA SER A 105 -7.95 -4.14 -24.26
C SER A 105 -7.69 -3.59 -22.85
N GLN A 106 -7.87 -4.39 -21.80
CA GLN A 106 -7.67 -3.96 -20.41
C GLN A 106 -6.36 -4.50 -19.83
N GLY A 107 -5.60 -3.64 -19.14
CA GLY A 107 -4.35 -4.03 -18.50
C GLY A 107 -3.74 -2.90 -17.67
N GLY A 108 -2.57 -3.19 -17.11
CA GLY A 108 -1.75 -2.22 -16.40
C GLY A 108 -1.18 -1.15 -17.33
N SER A 109 -0.95 0.04 -16.80
CA SER A 109 -0.52 1.20 -17.59
C SER A 109 0.90 1.11 -18.16
N SER A 110 1.78 0.26 -17.60
CA SER A 110 3.21 0.22 -17.93
C SER A 110 3.62 -1.07 -18.65
N VAL A 111 4.38 -0.93 -19.74
CA VAL A 111 5.06 -2.05 -20.42
C VAL A 111 6.24 -2.60 -19.61
N LEU A 112 6.84 -1.80 -18.72
CA LEU A 112 7.97 -2.24 -17.88
C LEU A 112 7.56 -3.21 -16.77
N THR A 113 6.25 -3.37 -16.57
CA THR A 113 5.67 -4.36 -15.67
C THR A 113 4.84 -5.36 -16.45
N ASP A 114 5.16 -5.59 -17.73
CA ASP A 114 4.47 -6.50 -18.64
C ASP A 114 2.94 -6.26 -18.70
N ARG A 115 2.48 -5.01 -18.54
CA ARG A 115 1.05 -4.66 -18.38
C ARG A 115 0.36 -5.30 -17.18
N CYS A 116 1.10 -5.75 -16.17
CA CYS A 116 0.50 -6.21 -14.93
C CYS A 116 -0.21 -5.07 -14.20
N PRO A 117 -1.41 -5.31 -13.64
CA PRO A 117 -2.20 -4.28 -12.99
C PRO A 117 -1.68 -4.02 -11.57
N MET A 118 -0.88 -2.97 -11.45
CA MET A 118 -0.13 -2.65 -10.25
C MET A 118 -0.86 -1.64 -9.36
N ILE A 119 -0.72 -1.80 -8.05
CA ILE A 119 -1.05 -0.74 -7.09
C ILE A 119 0.05 0.31 -7.16
N GLN A 120 -0.30 1.54 -7.53
CA GLN A 120 0.66 2.63 -7.74
C GLN A 120 0.49 3.73 -6.69
N PRO A 121 1.43 3.87 -5.75
CA PRO A 121 1.47 5.02 -4.85
C PRO A 121 1.56 6.32 -5.65
N MET A 122 0.83 7.33 -5.19
CA MET A 122 0.66 8.63 -5.83
C MET A 122 1.40 9.75 -5.07
N ARG A 123 1.80 10.79 -5.79
CA ARG A 123 2.45 12.01 -5.24
C ARG A 123 1.46 13.02 -4.66
N SER A 124 0.19 12.88 -4.99
CA SER A 124 -0.93 13.64 -4.45
C SER A 124 -2.12 12.71 -4.24
N PHE A 125 -3.04 13.11 -3.36
CA PHE A 125 -4.25 12.36 -3.08
C PHE A 125 -5.46 13.28 -3.25
N PHE A 126 -6.23 13.07 -4.32
CA PHE A 126 -7.22 14.04 -4.79
C PHE A 126 -6.61 15.45 -4.90
N ASN A 127 -7.19 16.42 -4.20
CA ASN A 127 -6.73 17.81 -4.17
C ASN A 127 -5.83 18.10 -2.95
N GLU A 128 -5.41 17.08 -2.21
CA GLU A 128 -4.51 17.21 -1.06
C GLU A 128 -3.06 16.97 -1.51
N PRO A 129 -2.11 17.84 -1.11
CA PRO A 129 -0.68 17.69 -1.42
C PRO A 129 -0.03 16.63 -0.52
N ILE A 130 -0.65 15.45 -0.43
CA ILE A 130 -0.23 14.33 0.40
C ILE A 130 0.31 13.23 -0.51
N VAL A 131 1.55 12.84 -0.25
CA VAL A 131 2.15 11.64 -0.86
C VAL A 131 1.55 10.41 -0.17
N THR A 132 1.10 9.42 -0.93
CA THR A 132 0.36 8.28 -0.36
C THR A 132 1.20 7.26 0.44
N TYR A 133 2.48 7.55 0.71
CA TYR A 133 3.32 6.81 1.65
C TYR A 133 3.05 7.25 3.08
N CYS A 134 2.69 6.30 3.94
CA CYS A 134 2.26 6.57 5.31
C CYS A 134 3.40 7.05 6.22
N ASP A 135 4.66 6.79 5.85
CA ASP A 135 5.85 7.24 6.58
C ASP A 135 6.47 8.53 6.00
N HIS A 136 5.82 9.17 5.03
CA HIS A 136 6.39 10.34 4.35
C HIS A 136 6.36 11.59 5.24
N GLN A 137 7.54 12.05 5.67
CA GLN A 137 7.68 13.12 6.66
C GLN A 137 7.03 14.46 6.24
N LEU A 138 7.07 14.80 4.95
CA LEU A 138 6.47 16.06 4.47
C LEU A 138 4.93 16.08 4.59
N ASN A 139 4.29 14.92 4.79
CA ASN A 139 2.85 14.87 5.02
C ASN A 139 2.47 15.24 6.46
N ILE A 140 3.38 15.11 7.43
CA ILE A 140 3.11 15.34 8.85
C ILE A 140 2.55 16.76 9.10
N PRO A 141 3.19 17.87 8.66
CA PRO A 141 2.65 19.21 8.89
C PRO A 141 1.34 19.46 8.13
N VAL A 142 1.09 18.77 7.02
CA VAL A 142 -0.17 18.86 6.27
C VAL A 142 -1.28 18.17 7.06
N ALA A 143 -1.03 16.95 7.54
CA ALA A 143 -1.99 16.17 8.31
C ALA A 143 -2.35 16.84 9.65
N GLN A 144 -1.39 17.47 10.33
CA GLN A 144 -1.61 18.21 11.58
C GLN A 144 -2.56 19.41 11.42
N LYS A 145 -2.67 19.99 10.23
CA LYS A 145 -3.66 21.04 9.92
C LYS A 145 -5.07 20.49 9.70
N GLY A 146 -5.21 19.17 9.65
CA GLY A 146 -6.42 18.46 9.27
C GLY A 146 -6.46 18.16 7.77
N ASN A 147 -6.99 16.99 7.43
CA ASN A 147 -7.23 16.51 6.06
C ASN A 147 -8.57 15.77 6.02
N MET A 148 -9.17 15.64 4.84
CA MET A 148 -10.54 15.15 4.68
C MET A 148 -10.76 13.77 5.31
N PHE A 149 -9.76 12.88 5.24
CA PHE A 149 -9.88 11.47 5.63
C PHE A 149 -9.26 11.16 7.00
N ALA A 150 -9.00 12.17 7.84
CA ALA A 150 -8.39 12.03 9.16
C ALA A 150 -7.11 11.16 9.16
N GLN A 151 -6.31 11.33 8.11
CA GLN A 151 -5.08 10.56 7.90
C GLN A 151 -3.95 11.10 8.77
N ASP A 152 -3.10 10.19 9.24
CA ASP A 152 -1.91 10.51 10.02
C ASP A 152 -0.67 9.85 9.41
N PHE A 153 0.47 10.53 9.49
CA PHE A 153 1.72 10.10 8.85
C PHE A 153 2.88 10.06 9.85
N GLY A 154 3.89 9.27 9.52
CA GLY A 154 5.13 9.12 10.28
C GLY A 154 5.50 7.66 10.54
N ASN A 155 6.52 7.45 11.36
CA ASN A 155 7.10 6.12 11.60
C ASN A 155 6.13 5.10 12.24
N HIS A 156 5.06 5.58 12.87
CA HIS A 156 4.00 4.77 13.49
C HIS A 156 2.69 4.82 12.72
N SER A 157 2.74 5.13 11.42
CA SER A 157 1.59 5.08 10.53
C SER A 157 1.68 3.89 9.57
N LEU A 158 0.53 3.31 9.28
CA LEU A 158 0.36 2.20 8.35
C LEU A 158 -0.76 2.51 7.38
N CYS A 159 -0.73 1.85 6.24
CA CYS A 159 -1.90 1.79 5.40
C CYS A 159 -2.94 0.85 6.02
N ILE A 160 -4.17 1.34 6.16
CA ILE A 160 -5.30 0.61 6.71
C ILE A 160 -6.34 0.42 5.62
N MET A 161 -6.68 -0.83 5.32
CA MET A 161 -7.75 -1.16 4.37
C MET A 161 -9.13 -0.89 4.99
N HIS A 162 -10.10 -0.49 4.16
CA HIS A 162 -11.49 -0.27 4.55
C HIS A 162 -12.38 -1.40 4.04
N LYS A 163 -13.42 -1.71 4.81
CA LYS A 163 -14.48 -2.62 4.40
C LYS A 163 -15.75 -1.80 4.13
N GLY A 164 -16.19 -1.80 2.88
CA GLY A 164 -17.39 -1.08 2.46
C GLY A 164 -17.18 0.43 2.39
N ALA A 165 -18.22 1.19 2.71
CA ALA A 165 -18.21 2.65 2.63
C ALA A 165 -17.25 3.28 3.66
N TRP A 166 -16.44 4.23 3.20
CA TRP A 166 -15.61 5.09 4.02
C TRP A 166 -16.07 6.54 3.89
N ARG A 167 -16.98 6.93 4.79
CA ARG A 167 -17.59 8.27 4.76
C ARG A 167 -16.71 9.24 5.52
N ALA A 168 -16.41 10.36 4.89
CA ALA A 168 -15.64 11.42 5.49
C ALA A 168 -16.39 12.76 5.40
N GLN A 169 -16.23 13.62 6.41
CA GLN A 169 -16.80 14.96 6.44
C GLN A 169 -15.87 15.97 7.13
N MET A 170 -15.63 17.12 6.50
CA MET A 170 -14.78 18.17 7.05
C MET A 170 -15.23 19.53 6.50
N ASN A 171 -15.33 20.55 7.36
CA ASN A 171 -15.64 21.94 6.96
C ASN A 171 -16.89 22.07 6.06
N GLY A 172 -17.98 21.35 6.39
CA GLY A 172 -19.23 21.37 5.62
C GLY A 172 -19.22 20.58 4.31
N ARG A 173 -18.09 19.95 3.94
CA ARG A 173 -17.99 19.02 2.81
C ARG A 173 -18.10 17.59 3.31
N ALA A 174 -18.75 16.73 2.53
CA ALA A 174 -18.84 15.30 2.79
C ALA A 174 -18.47 14.51 1.52
N THR A 175 -17.87 13.34 1.71
CA THR A 175 -17.58 12.38 0.63
C THR A 175 -17.89 10.97 1.08
N ASN A 176 -18.31 10.15 0.12
CA ASN A 176 -18.53 8.72 0.27
C ASN A 176 -18.04 8.01 -1.01
N ASP A 177 -16.88 8.44 -1.51
CA ASP A 177 -16.30 7.90 -2.74
C ASP A 177 -15.95 6.41 -2.55
N PRO A 178 -16.60 5.49 -3.27
CA PRO A 178 -16.40 4.04 -3.10
C PRO A 178 -15.00 3.57 -3.51
N ARG A 179 -14.22 4.43 -4.19
CA ARG A 179 -12.83 4.14 -4.54
C ARG A 179 -11.88 4.23 -3.35
N VAL A 180 -12.25 4.95 -2.29
CA VAL A 180 -11.42 5.08 -1.08
C VAL A 180 -11.55 3.81 -0.24
N LYS A 181 -10.71 2.83 -0.53
CA LYS A 181 -10.64 1.55 0.20
C LYS A 181 -9.40 1.43 1.09
N ALA A 182 -8.58 2.47 1.17
CA ALA A 182 -7.40 2.51 2.02
C ALA A 182 -6.95 3.95 2.30
N THR A 183 -6.45 4.18 3.52
CA THR A 183 -5.85 5.45 3.98
C THR A 183 -4.74 5.19 4.99
N CYS A 184 -3.93 6.22 5.29
CA CYS A 184 -2.86 6.13 6.29
C CYS A 184 -3.35 6.54 7.68
N HIS A 185 -3.12 5.70 8.69
CA HIS A 185 -3.45 6.01 10.08
C HIS A 185 -2.36 5.54 11.04
N GLN A 186 -2.25 6.23 12.18
CA GLN A 186 -1.38 5.80 13.26
C GLN A 186 -1.90 4.53 13.93
N TYR A 187 -1.00 3.79 14.56
CA TYR A 187 -1.35 2.64 15.37
C TYR A 187 -0.62 2.64 16.72
N SER A 188 -1.22 1.95 17.69
CA SER A 188 -0.63 1.65 18.99
C SER A 188 -0.72 0.15 19.25
N CYS A 189 0.24 -0.37 20.02
CA CYS A 189 0.27 -1.77 20.46
C CYS A 189 0.10 -1.91 21.98
N SER A 190 -0.25 -0.82 22.67
CA SER A 190 -0.48 -0.82 24.11
C SER A 190 -1.80 -1.52 24.41
N GLY A 191 -1.76 -2.69 25.06
CA GLY A 191 -2.98 -3.46 25.37
C GLY A 191 -3.64 -4.14 24.16
N GLY A 192 -2.86 -4.39 23.10
CA GLY A 192 -3.36 -4.93 21.82
C GLY A 192 -3.18 -3.93 20.69
N LEU A 193 -3.43 -4.36 19.46
CA LEU A 193 -3.35 -3.48 18.30
C LEU A 193 -4.54 -2.53 18.30
N GLN A 194 -4.27 -1.23 18.18
CA GLN A 194 -5.26 -0.17 18.07
C GLN A 194 -4.90 0.71 16.87
N VAL A 195 -5.89 1.09 16.07
CA VAL A 195 -5.73 2.08 15.00
C VAL A 195 -6.25 3.41 15.50
N ILE A 196 -5.48 4.47 15.36
CA ILE A 196 -5.81 5.81 15.83
C ILE A 196 -6.36 6.59 14.65
N ILE A 197 -7.62 7.05 14.76
CA ILE A 197 -8.30 7.80 13.72
C ILE A 197 -8.90 9.04 14.35
N ASN A 198 -8.50 10.21 13.85
CA ASN A 198 -8.91 11.50 14.41
C ASN A 198 -8.64 11.60 15.93
N GLY A 199 -7.43 11.19 16.34
CA GLY A 199 -7.00 11.15 17.74
C GLY A 199 -7.68 10.10 18.63
N LYS A 200 -8.66 9.34 18.12
CA LYS A 200 -9.39 8.31 18.88
C LYS A 200 -8.84 6.91 18.58
N PRO A 201 -8.52 6.10 19.61
CA PRO A 201 -8.11 4.72 19.40
C PRO A 201 -9.30 3.81 19.11
N PHE A 202 -9.15 2.92 18.13
CA PHE A 202 -10.08 1.85 17.79
C PHE A 202 -9.38 0.50 17.92
N PRO A 203 -9.82 -0.37 18.86
CA PRO A 203 -9.25 -1.71 19.01
C PRO A 203 -9.38 -2.52 17.72
N CYS A 204 -8.29 -3.16 17.28
CA CYS A 204 -8.22 -3.88 16.01
C CYS A 204 -7.43 -5.18 16.14
N ASN A 205 -7.95 -6.13 16.92
CA ASN A 205 -7.25 -7.38 17.21
C ASN A 205 -7.38 -8.43 16.09
N SER A 206 -8.52 -8.47 15.39
CA SER A 206 -8.74 -9.35 14.23
C SER A 206 -9.99 -8.91 13.45
N GLY A 207 -10.08 -9.34 12.19
CA GLY A 207 -11.28 -9.10 11.37
C GLY A 207 -11.47 -7.63 11.01
N VAL A 208 -12.54 -7.02 11.52
CA VAL A 208 -12.89 -5.63 11.24
C VAL A 208 -13.22 -4.85 12.51
N ALA A 209 -12.92 -3.55 12.49
CA ALA A 209 -13.34 -2.62 13.52
C ALA A 209 -14.23 -1.53 12.91
N THR A 210 -15.33 -1.22 13.59
CA THR A 210 -16.22 -0.11 13.21
C THR A 210 -15.64 1.20 13.73
N VAL A 211 -15.57 2.19 12.85
CA VAL A 211 -15.03 3.52 13.12
C VAL A 211 -16.18 4.50 13.05
N GLN A 212 -16.37 5.24 14.15
CA GLN A 212 -17.34 6.32 14.24
C GLN A 212 -16.69 7.50 14.96
N THR A 213 -16.47 8.58 14.23
CA THR A 213 -16.03 9.87 14.75
C THR A 213 -16.93 10.96 14.17
N ASN A 214 -16.70 12.22 14.56
CA ASN A 214 -17.42 13.35 13.97
C ASN A 214 -17.05 13.54 12.49
N GLN A 215 -15.88 13.04 12.07
CA GLN A 215 -15.35 13.22 10.72
C GLN A 215 -15.45 11.94 9.86
N ILE A 216 -15.30 10.76 10.46
CA ILE A 216 -15.20 9.48 9.76
C ILE A 216 -16.27 8.52 10.25
N GLN A 217 -16.94 7.85 9.31
CA GLN A 217 -17.83 6.71 9.55
C GLN A 217 -17.52 5.59 8.56
N GLY A 218 -17.23 4.39 9.06
CA GLY A 218 -16.97 3.22 8.22
C GLY A 218 -16.42 2.03 9.00
N GLN A 219 -15.81 1.08 8.29
CA GLN A 219 -15.14 -0.07 8.89
C GLN A 219 -13.72 -0.22 8.34
N ILE A 220 -12.79 -0.58 9.21
CA ILE A 220 -11.41 -0.91 8.85
C ILE A 220 -11.19 -2.42 8.93
N VAL A 221 -10.34 -2.95 8.05
CA VAL A 221 -9.83 -4.31 8.14
C VAL A 221 -8.59 -4.29 9.02
N CYS A 222 -8.62 -5.05 10.11
CA CYS A 222 -7.53 -5.06 11.07
C CYS A 222 -6.28 -5.70 10.49
N PRO A 223 -5.13 -5.01 10.50
CA PRO A 223 -3.88 -5.63 10.10
C PRO A 223 -3.48 -6.68 11.14
N ASP A 224 -2.68 -7.67 10.72
CA ASP A 224 -2.22 -8.73 11.60
C ASP A 224 -1.35 -8.15 12.75
N PRO A 225 -1.76 -8.28 14.01
CA PRO A 225 -1.00 -7.78 15.16
C PRO A 225 0.39 -8.39 15.26
N ASN A 226 0.60 -9.62 14.79
CA ASN A 226 1.93 -10.24 14.80
C ASN A 226 2.87 -9.54 13.82
N THR A 227 2.37 -9.06 12.69
CA THR A 227 3.18 -8.35 11.71
C THR A 227 3.46 -6.92 12.18
N VAL A 228 2.45 -6.25 12.75
CA VAL A 228 2.52 -4.83 13.15
C VAL A 228 3.22 -4.62 14.49
N CYS A 229 2.86 -5.40 15.52
CA CYS A 229 3.30 -5.16 16.90
C CYS A 229 4.56 -5.93 17.32
N ARG A 230 5.05 -6.92 16.55
CA ARG A 230 6.26 -7.69 16.92
C ARG A 230 7.54 -6.85 16.95
N ASN A 231 7.62 -5.77 16.18
CA ASN A 231 8.82 -4.93 16.12
C ASN A 231 9.13 -4.20 17.44
N ARG A 232 8.20 -4.12 18.39
CA ARG A 232 8.46 -3.54 19.72
C ARG A 232 9.05 -4.52 20.74
N ARG A 233 8.92 -5.84 20.54
CA ARG A 233 9.50 -6.82 21.48
C ARG A 233 11.03 -6.94 21.38
N ARG A 234 11.63 -6.51 20.26
CA ARG A 234 13.09 -6.50 20.09
C ARG A 234 13.78 -5.24 20.63
N SER A 235 13.07 -4.12 20.76
CA SER A 235 13.64 -2.85 21.23
C SER A 235 13.66 -2.71 22.77
N ILE A 236 13.20 -3.72 23.52
CA ILE A 236 13.20 -3.75 25.00
C ILE A 236 14.28 -4.72 25.53
N LYS A 237 15.14 -5.25 24.65
CA LYS A 237 16.33 -6.02 25.03
C LYS A 237 17.58 -5.38 24.42
N GLN A 238 17.93 -4.20 24.90
CA GLN A 238 19.30 -3.69 24.97
C GLN A 238 19.42 -2.92 26.28
#